data_AF-A0A351FS73-F1
#
_entry.id   AF-A0A351FS73-F1
#
_cell.length_a   1.000
_cell.length_b   1.000
_cell.length_c   1.000
_cell.angle_alpha   90.00
_cell.angle_beta   90.00
_cell.angle_gamma   90.00
#
_symmetry.space_group_name_H-M   'P 1'
#
loop_
_entity.id
_entity.type
_entity.pdbx_description
1 polymer ?
#
loop_
_entity_poly.entity_id
_entity_poly.type
_entity_poly.pdbx_seq_one_letter_code
_entity_poly.pdbx_strand_id
1 'polypeptide(L)'
;MLFSNDRVADFINRHFEPVWESVRPVPLVRIDFGAGNVVTRTLHGNIATYLTDADGLVLDILPGLYDAETYVSQLEQLRRLATYASTQGSEALAEYHQRQAASLKTKGQPEYLHRISLGTSITGREMGVKIVLEPTRRLQARSASLRRPSEVRPPGQPVRRGATEQPSTPSDKLLAQDTQANETLRRQMIHAYLAEHPGATPNRMTKWLYREVLKADLDDPYLGLGKLLFGNQLTAGEAGQVAR
;
A
#
# COMPACT_ATOMS: atom_id res chain seq x y z
N MET A 1 3.46 -12.49 8.90
CA MET A 1 3.84 -12.03 7.53
C MET A 1 2.56 -11.63 6.80
N LEU A 2 2.57 -10.55 6.03
CA LEU A 2 1.38 -9.97 5.39
C LEU A 2 0.64 -10.98 4.48
N PHE A 3 1.34 -11.61 3.53
CA PHE A 3 0.73 -12.53 2.56
C PHE A 3 0.43 -13.92 3.11
N SER A 4 0.91 -14.25 4.30
CA SER A 4 0.56 -15.49 5.02
C SER A 4 -0.65 -15.30 5.94
N ASN A 5 -1.25 -14.11 5.96
CA ASN A 5 -2.47 -13.86 6.72
C ASN A 5 -3.68 -14.35 5.92
N ASP A 6 -4.46 -15.28 6.48
CA ASP A 6 -5.60 -15.89 5.80
C ASP A 6 -6.60 -14.87 5.27
N ARG A 7 -6.89 -13.81 6.03
CA ARG A 7 -7.81 -12.74 5.60
C ARG A 7 -7.29 -12.00 4.37
N VAL A 8 -5.99 -11.76 4.29
CA VAL A 8 -5.35 -11.10 3.14
C VAL A 8 -5.36 -12.03 1.93
N ALA A 9 -4.90 -13.28 2.11
CA ALA A 9 -4.84 -14.27 1.04
C ALA A 9 -6.24 -14.55 0.47
N ASP A 10 -7.23 -14.79 1.32
CA ASP A 10 -8.61 -15.03 0.91
C ASP A 10 -9.21 -13.83 0.17
N PHE A 11 -8.87 -12.60 0.58
CA PHE A 11 -9.38 -11.40 -0.10
C PHE A 11 -8.77 -11.28 -1.51
N ILE A 12 -7.45 -11.46 -1.63
CA ILE A 12 -6.75 -11.41 -2.91
C ILE A 12 -7.33 -12.46 -3.87
N ASN A 13 -7.38 -13.73 -3.44
CA ASN A 13 -7.82 -14.85 -4.27
C ASN A 13 -9.28 -14.75 -4.72
N ARG A 14 -10.12 -13.99 -4.00
CA ARG A 14 -11.54 -13.79 -4.36
C ARG A 14 -11.79 -12.64 -5.32
N HIS A 15 -10.85 -11.68 -5.42
CA HIS A 15 -11.13 -10.39 -6.03
C HIS A 15 -10.13 -9.96 -7.10
N PHE A 16 -8.96 -10.61 -7.17
CA PHE A 16 -7.89 -10.26 -8.09
C PHE A 16 -7.30 -11.53 -8.72
N GLU A 17 -6.61 -11.35 -9.84
CA GLU A 17 -5.71 -12.34 -10.42
C GLU A 17 -4.28 -12.02 -9.95
N PRO A 18 -3.75 -12.72 -8.93
CA PRO A 18 -2.45 -12.39 -8.37
C PRO A 18 -1.31 -12.84 -9.28
N VAL A 19 -0.37 -11.93 -9.55
CA VAL A 19 0.88 -12.22 -10.24
C VAL A 19 2.06 -11.80 -9.35
N TRP A 20 3.09 -12.63 -9.31
CA TRP A 20 4.32 -12.34 -8.58
C TRP A 20 5.50 -12.17 -9.53
N GLU A 21 6.25 -11.09 -9.36
CA GLU A 21 7.47 -10.81 -10.10
C GLU A 21 8.60 -10.43 -9.14
N SER A 22 9.76 -11.07 -9.31
CA SER A 22 10.99 -10.63 -8.63
C SER A 22 11.73 -9.67 -9.55
N VAL A 23 11.82 -8.40 -9.14
CA VAL A 23 12.44 -7.33 -9.94
C VAL A 23 13.97 -7.28 -9.82
N ARG A 24 14.53 -8.00 -8.84
CA ARG A 24 15.97 -8.28 -8.68
C ARG A 24 16.22 -9.37 -7.62
N PRO A 25 17.39 -10.02 -7.62
CA PRO A 25 17.81 -10.89 -6.52
C PRO A 25 17.83 -10.15 -5.17
N VAL A 26 17.47 -10.86 -4.10
CA VAL A 26 17.50 -10.31 -2.74
C VAL A 26 18.91 -10.39 -2.14
N PRO A 27 19.38 -9.35 -1.43
CA PRO A 27 20.64 -9.41 -0.70
C PRO A 27 20.66 -10.55 0.33
N LEU A 28 21.80 -11.23 0.41
CA LEU A 28 22.09 -12.23 1.43
C LEU A 28 23.20 -11.72 2.34
N VAL A 29 22.98 -11.78 3.65
CA VAL A 29 24.02 -11.66 4.65
C VAL A 29 24.37 -13.05 5.16
N ARG A 30 25.66 -13.37 5.04
CA ARG A 30 26.25 -14.55 5.64
C ARG A 30 27.22 -14.09 6.72
N ILE A 31 26.95 -14.50 7.96
CA ILE A 31 27.82 -14.27 9.11
C ILE A 31 28.45 -15.61 9.46
N ASP A 32 29.77 -15.66 9.44
CA ASP A 32 30.55 -16.80 9.92
C ASP A 32 31.02 -16.49 11.35
N PHE A 33 30.59 -17.30 12.31
CA PHE A 33 30.96 -17.18 13.72
C PHE A 33 32.20 -18.03 14.07
N GLY A 34 32.79 -18.73 13.09
CA GLY A 34 33.84 -19.72 13.31
C GLY A 34 33.30 -21.08 13.77
N ALA A 35 34.19 -22.08 13.82
CA ALA A 35 33.88 -23.47 14.21
C ALA A 35 32.72 -24.12 13.41
N GLY A 36 32.55 -23.71 12.14
CA GLY A 36 31.49 -24.22 11.27
C GLY A 36 30.11 -23.58 11.49
N ASN A 37 29.99 -22.63 12.43
CA ASN A 37 28.73 -21.93 12.68
C ASN A 37 28.56 -20.79 11.69
N VAL A 38 27.67 -20.99 10.72
CA VAL A 38 27.36 -20.01 9.68
C VAL A 38 25.87 -19.69 9.72
N VAL A 39 25.54 -18.40 9.81
CA VAL A 39 24.16 -17.91 9.65
C VAL A 39 24.04 -17.22 8.31
N THR A 40 23.14 -17.71 7.46
CA THR A 40 22.76 -17.04 6.20
C THR A 40 21.32 -16.53 6.33
N ARG A 41 21.12 -15.25 6.06
CA ARG A 41 19.83 -14.56 6.14
C ARG A 41 19.67 -13.62 4.95
N THR A 42 18.46 -13.43 4.46
CA THR A 42 18.16 -12.32 3.54
C THR A 42 18.17 -11.00 4.29
N LEU A 43 18.66 -9.94 3.67
CA LEU A 43 18.38 -8.58 4.14
C LEU A 43 16.98 -8.15 3.67
N HIS A 44 16.42 -7.15 4.34
CA HIS A 44 15.06 -6.67 4.11
C HIS A 44 14.77 -6.49 2.61
N GLY A 45 13.67 -7.10 2.16
CA GLY A 45 13.12 -6.91 0.82
C GLY A 45 12.03 -5.86 0.83
N ASN A 46 11.98 -5.05 -0.22
CA ASN A 46 10.85 -4.15 -0.47
C ASN A 46 9.88 -4.80 -1.45
N ILE A 47 8.60 -4.45 -1.29
CA ILE A 47 7.53 -4.88 -2.19
C ILE A 47 6.74 -3.66 -2.64
N ALA A 48 6.13 -3.76 -3.81
CA ALA A 48 5.09 -2.88 -4.27
C ALA A 48 3.98 -3.72 -4.90
N THR A 49 2.74 -3.49 -4.48
CA THR A 49 1.56 -4.14 -5.05
C THR A 49 0.96 -3.22 -6.09
N TYR A 50 1.02 -3.61 -7.35
CA TYR A 50 0.42 -2.88 -8.46
C TYR A 50 -1.03 -3.36 -8.66
N LEU A 51 -1.95 -2.41 -8.87
CA LEU A 51 -3.23 -2.69 -9.52
C LEU A 51 -3.11 -2.32 -10.98
N THR A 52 -3.29 -3.30 -11.88
CA THR A 52 -3.33 -3.07 -13.32
C THR A 52 -4.68 -3.48 -13.91
N ASP A 53 -5.04 -2.88 -15.04
CA ASP A 53 -6.12 -3.40 -15.87
C ASP A 53 -5.63 -4.51 -16.82
N ALA A 54 -6.52 -4.99 -17.69
CA ALA A 54 -6.25 -6.08 -18.63
C ALA A 54 -5.20 -5.71 -19.71
N ASP A 55 -4.98 -4.41 -19.97
CA ASP A 55 -4.01 -3.91 -20.94
C ASP A 55 -2.65 -3.61 -20.29
N GLY A 56 -2.53 -3.83 -18.97
CA GLY A 56 -1.31 -3.59 -18.20
C GLY A 56 -1.14 -2.13 -17.77
N LEU A 57 -2.17 -1.30 -17.91
CA LEU A 57 -2.18 0.07 -17.38
C LEU A 57 -2.25 0.03 -15.86
N VAL A 58 -1.38 0.80 -15.20
CA VAL A 58 -1.39 0.94 -13.74
C VAL A 58 -2.52 1.87 -13.33
N LEU A 59 -3.42 1.34 -12.49
CA LEU A 59 -4.52 2.09 -11.90
C LEU A 59 -4.13 2.70 -10.55
N ASP A 60 -3.38 2.00 -9.69
CA ASP A 60 -2.81 2.53 -8.44
C ASP A 60 -1.77 1.54 -7.89
N ILE A 61 -1.00 1.95 -6.85
CA ILE A 61 0.07 1.15 -6.26
C ILE A 61 0.04 1.25 -4.74
N LEU A 62 0.17 0.12 -4.04
CA LEU A 62 0.42 0.06 -2.60
C LEU A 62 1.92 -0.20 -2.36
N PRO A 63 2.68 0.79 -1.84
CA PRO A 63 4.12 0.63 -1.59
C PRO A 63 4.39 -0.07 -0.26
N GLY A 64 5.46 -0.86 -0.17
CA GLY A 64 5.98 -1.36 1.09
C GLY A 64 5.09 -2.39 1.78
N LEU A 65 5.36 -2.62 3.07
CA LEU A 65 4.60 -3.55 3.88
C LEU A 65 3.55 -2.81 4.71
N TYR A 66 2.40 -3.44 4.80
CA TYR A 66 1.26 -2.94 5.54
C TYR A 66 0.92 -3.87 6.70
N ASP A 67 0.29 -3.34 7.74
CA ASP A 67 -0.54 -4.17 8.60
C ASP A 67 -1.71 -4.78 7.81
N ALA A 68 -2.21 -5.93 8.27
CA ALA A 68 -3.19 -6.70 7.52
C ALA A 68 -4.55 -6.00 7.36
N GLU A 69 -4.98 -5.21 8.35
CA GLU A 69 -6.29 -4.53 8.30
C GLU A 69 -6.26 -3.39 7.30
N THR A 70 -5.23 -2.54 7.38
CA THR A 70 -5.03 -1.43 6.43
C THR A 70 -4.86 -1.96 5.02
N TYR A 71 -4.09 -3.05 4.83
CA TYR A 71 -3.90 -3.63 3.51
C TYR A 71 -5.21 -4.11 2.87
N VAL A 72 -6.06 -4.83 3.62
CA VAL A 72 -7.37 -5.28 3.11
C VAL A 72 -8.29 -4.10 2.82
N SER A 73 -8.29 -3.07 3.66
CA SER A 73 -9.05 -1.83 3.41
C SER A 73 -8.62 -1.17 2.09
N GLN A 74 -7.32 -1.11 1.84
CA GLN A 74 -6.77 -0.56 0.60
C GLN A 74 -7.07 -1.43 -0.62
N LEU A 75 -6.99 -2.76 -0.52
CA LEU A 75 -7.41 -3.67 -1.59
C LEU A 75 -8.89 -3.46 -1.97
N GLU A 76 -9.77 -3.20 -1.01
CA GLU A 76 -11.18 -2.86 -1.32
C GLU A 76 -11.31 -1.50 -2.01
N GLN A 77 -10.47 -0.50 -1.69
CA GLN A 77 -10.42 0.77 -2.44
C GLN A 77 -9.93 0.56 -3.87
N LEU A 78 -8.90 -0.25 -4.07
CA LEU A 78 -8.37 -0.63 -5.38
C LEU A 78 -9.44 -1.27 -6.26
N ARG A 79 -10.23 -2.20 -5.70
CA ARG A 79 -11.35 -2.82 -6.42
C ARG A 79 -12.40 -1.79 -6.87
N ARG A 80 -12.70 -0.80 -6.02
CA ARG A 80 -13.62 0.30 -6.36
C ARG A 80 -13.04 1.23 -7.41
N LEU A 81 -11.74 1.48 -7.36
CA LEU A 81 -11.03 2.28 -8.35
C LEU A 81 -11.10 1.62 -9.73
N ALA A 82 -10.89 0.30 -9.83
CA ALA A 82 -11.04 -0.42 -11.09
C ALA A 82 -12.44 -0.24 -11.71
N THR A 83 -13.50 -0.31 -10.90
CA THR A 83 -14.87 -0.03 -11.37
C THR A 83 -15.08 1.44 -11.73
N TYR A 84 -14.50 2.36 -10.96
CA TYR A 84 -14.58 3.80 -11.25
C TYR A 84 -13.87 4.16 -12.56
N ALA A 85 -12.64 3.71 -12.76
CA ALA A 85 -11.84 3.97 -13.95
C ALA A 85 -12.48 3.38 -15.22
N SER A 86 -12.99 2.14 -15.16
CA SER A 86 -13.67 1.50 -16.29
C SER A 86 -14.97 2.20 -16.70
N THR A 87 -15.63 2.92 -15.78
CA THR A 87 -16.89 3.63 -16.06
C THR A 87 -16.70 5.09 -16.47
N GLN A 88 -15.64 5.75 -15.99
CA GLN A 88 -15.40 7.19 -16.22
C GLN A 88 -14.30 7.48 -17.25
N GLY A 89 -13.44 6.50 -17.56
CA GLY A 89 -12.32 6.66 -18.50
C GLY A 89 -11.03 7.19 -17.85
N SER A 90 -10.00 7.39 -18.67
CA SER A 90 -8.64 7.71 -18.24
C SER A 90 -8.46 9.13 -17.69
N GLU A 91 -9.23 10.11 -18.18
CA GLU A 91 -9.18 11.49 -17.68
C GLU A 91 -9.64 11.56 -16.22
N ALA A 92 -10.69 10.84 -15.86
CA ALA A 92 -11.19 10.74 -14.49
C ALA A 92 -10.19 10.03 -13.56
N LEU A 93 -9.40 9.08 -14.07
CA LEU A 93 -8.33 8.44 -13.31
C LEU A 93 -7.21 9.45 -12.99
N ALA A 94 -6.79 10.26 -13.96
CA ALA A 94 -5.82 11.33 -13.74
C ALA A 94 -6.32 12.36 -12.70
N GLU A 95 -7.59 12.79 -12.81
CA GLU A 95 -8.22 13.68 -11.82
C GLU A 95 -8.26 13.04 -10.42
N TYR A 96 -8.58 11.75 -10.33
CA TYR A 96 -8.54 11.00 -9.07
C TYR A 96 -7.14 11.08 -8.43
N HIS A 97 -6.08 10.82 -9.18
CA HIS A 97 -4.72 10.89 -8.65
C HIS A 97 -4.30 12.32 -8.26
N GLN A 98 -4.69 13.33 -9.04
CA GLN A 98 -4.44 14.73 -8.68
C GLN A 98 -5.09 15.10 -7.34
N ARG A 99 -6.36 14.71 -7.15
CA ARG A 99 -7.09 14.94 -5.90
C ARG A 99 -6.48 14.20 -4.72
N GLN A 100 -6.06 12.95 -4.92
CA GLN A 100 -5.38 12.18 -3.86
C GLN A 100 -4.06 12.81 -3.45
N ALA A 101 -3.20 13.18 -4.42
CA ALA A 101 -1.93 13.84 -4.14
C ALA A 101 -2.14 15.16 -3.39
N ALA A 102 -3.13 15.97 -3.81
CA ALA A 102 -3.47 17.21 -3.14
C ALA A 102 -4.01 16.99 -1.71
N SER A 103 -4.89 16.01 -1.50
CA SER A 103 -5.45 15.69 -0.19
C SER A 103 -4.37 15.17 0.77
N LEU A 104 -3.50 14.27 0.31
CA LEU A 104 -2.39 13.76 1.13
C LEU A 104 -1.39 14.87 1.47
N LYS A 105 -1.04 15.73 0.51
CA LYS A 105 -0.12 16.86 0.75
C LYS A 105 -0.67 17.88 1.74
N THR A 106 -1.97 18.17 1.69
CA THR A 106 -2.58 19.27 2.46
C THR A 106 -3.21 18.81 3.77
N LYS A 107 -3.82 17.63 3.80
CA LYS A 107 -4.58 17.10 4.95
C LYS A 107 -3.92 15.87 5.59
N GLY A 108 -2.92 15.26 4.93
CA GLY A 108 -2.29 14.02 5.40
C GLY A 108 -3.21 12.81 5.34
N GLN A 109 -4.32 12.88 4.60
CA GLN A 109 -5.31 11.80 4.49
C GLN A 109 -5.79 11.62 3.06
N PRO A 110 -5.94 10.37 2.57
CA PRO A 110 -6.51 10.11 1.25
C PRO A 110 -8.02 10.33 1.25
N GLU A 111 -8.57 10.57 0.06
CA GLU A 111 -10.00 10.50 -0.21
C GLU A 111 -10.40 9.05 -0.49
N TYR A 112 -11.65 8.68 -0.20
CA TYR A 112 -12.10 7.30 -0.34
C TYR A 112 -13.21 7.19 -1.38
N LEU A 113 -13.19 6.10 -2.14
CA LEU A 113 -14.24 5.77 -3.08
C LEU A 113 -15.38 5.06 -2.34
N HIS A 114 -16.59 5.59 -2.50
CA HIS A 114 -17.78 5.08 -1.85
C HIS A 114 -18.81 4.63 -2.87
N ARG A 115 -19.44 3.50 -2.57
CA ARG A 115 -20.60 2.99 -3.30
C ARG A 115 -21.85 3.70 -2.77
N ILE A 116 -22.50 4.49 -3.61
CA ILE A 116 -23.77 5.16 -3.28
C ILE A 116 -24.87 4.48 -4.08
N SER A 117 -25.91 4.00 -3.39
CA SER A 117 -27.17 3.57 -4.01
C SER A 117 -27.98 4.82 -4.33
N LEU A 118 -28.39 5.01 -5.58
CA LEU A 118 -29.21 6.16 -5.98
C LEU A 118 -30.69 6.03 -5.57
N GLY A 119 -31.05 5.00 -4.79
CA GLY A 119 -32.42 4.76 -4.32
C GLY A 119 -33.35 4.29 -5.43
N THR A 120 -34.65 4.26 -5.16
CA THR A 120 -35.67 3.94 -6.15
C THR A 120 -36.21 5.24 -6.73
N SER A 121 -36.28 5.35 -8.05
CA SER A 121 -36.94 6.48 -8.72
C SER A 121 -38.39 6.62 -8.23
N ILE A 122 -38.95 7.83 -8.28
CA ILE A 122 -40.38 8.11 -8.03
C ILE A 122 -41.29 7.23 -8.92
N THR A 123 -40.76 6.73 -10.04
CA THR A 123 -41.42 5.81 -10.97
C THR A 123 -41.26 4.32 -10.62
N GLY A 124 -40.64 3.96 -9.50
CA GLY A 124 -40.43 2.57 -9.07
C GLY A 124 -39.27 1.84 -9.76
N ARG A 125 -38.49 2.51 -10.62
CA ARG A 125 -37.25 1.95 -11.18
C ARG A 125 -36.12 1.97 -10.16
N GLU A 126 -35.44 0.85 -9.96
CA GLU A 126 -34.16 0.82 -9.25
C GLU A 126 -33.17 1.73 -9.97
N MET A 127 -32.67 2.76 -9.27
CA MET A 127 -31.58 3.56 -9.81
C MET A 127 -30.27 2.82 -9.51
N GLY A 128 -29.42 2.72 -10.53
CA GLY A 128 -28.16 1.99 -10.45
C GLY A 128 -27.21 2.49 -9.36
N VAL A 129 -26.18 1.71 -9.09
CA VAL A 129 -25.14 2.07 -8.13
C VAL A 129 -24.10 2.98 -8.77
N LYS A 130 -23.73 4.08 -8.09
CA LYS A 130 -22.63 4.96 -8.51
C LYS A 130 -21.48 4.93 -7.52
N ILE A 131 -20.24 4.90 -8.02
CA ILE A 131 -19.03 5.09 -7.20
C ILE A 131 -18.68 6.57 -7.22
N VAL A 132 -18.52 7.16 -6.04
CA VAL A 132 -18.21 8.59 -5.87
C VAL A 132 -17.01 8.75 -4.94
N LEU A 133 -16.12 9.69 -5.28
CA LEU A 133 -14.99 10.09 -4.45
C LEU A 133 -15.43 11.16 -3.46
N GLU A 134 -15.45 10.86 -2.15
CA GLU A 134 -15.79 11.83 -1.10
C GLU A 134 -14.64 12.03 -0.09
N PRO A 135 -14.48 13.25 0.46
CA PRO A 135 -13.59 13.49 1.59
C PRO A 135 -14.11 12.82 2.87
N THR A 136 -13.21 12.22 3.63
CA THR A 136 -13.42 11.44 4.88
C THR A 136 -14.36 12.10 5.90
N ARG A 137 -14.47 13.43 5.90
CA ARG A 137 -15.23 14.21 6.88
C ARG A 137 -16.76 14.10 6.76
N ARG A 138 -17.32 13.78 5.58
CA ARG A 138 -18.80 13.70 5.42
C ARG A 138 -19.43 12.46 6.08
N LEU A 139 -18.65 11.40 6.30
CA LEU A 139 -19.20 10.13 6.79
C LEU A 139 -19.36 10.06 8.31
N GLN A 140 -18.52 10.74 9.11
CA GLN A 140 -18.76 10.80 10.57
C GLN A 140 -20.13 11.46 10.86
N ALA A 141 -20.50 12.47 10.07
CA ALA A 141 -21.81 13.12 10.18
C ALA A 141 -22.98 12.23 9.70
N ARG A 142 -22.83 11.51 8.57
CA ARG A 142 -23.91 10.64 8.04
C ARG A 142 -24.13 9.38 8.88
N SER A 143 -23.06 8.81 9.43
CA SER A 143 -23.12 7.66 10.34
C SER A 143 -23.78 8.01 11.67
N ALA A 144 -23.56 9.23 12.16
CA ALA A 144 -24.21 9.73 13.37
C ALA A 144 -25.72 9.93 13.17
N SER A 145 -26.16 10.38 11.98
CA SER A 145 -27.58 10.61 11.67
C SER A 145 -28.40 9.35 11.35
N LEU A 146 -27.75 8.20 11.09
CA LEU A 146 -28.42 6.91 10.81
C LEU A 146 -28.61 6.03 12.05
N ARG A 147 -28.19 6.50 13.24
CA ARG A 147 -28.50 5.83 14.50
C ARG A 147 -29.98 6.01 14.82
N ARG A 148 -30.79 4.99 14.53
CA ARG A 148 -32.17 4.89 15.04
C ARG A 148 -32.17 4.93 16.56
N PRO A 149 -33.11 5.63 17.22
CA PRO A 149 -33.28 5.52 18.66
C PRO A 149 -33.79 4.12 19.05
N SER A 150 -33.11 3.52 20.03
CA SER A 150 -33.63 2.52 20.97
C SER A 150 -33.98 1.13 20.43
N GLU A 151 -33.01 0.21 20.45
CA GLU A 151 -33.28 -1.22 20.64
C GLU A 151 -33.04 -1.55 22.12
N VAL A 152 -34.13 -1.90 22.81
CA VAL A 152 -34.13 -2.32 24.22
C VAL A 152 -33.36 -3.64 24.33
N ARG A 153 -32.28 -3.64 25.11
CA ARG A 153 -31.40 -4.81 25.32
C ARG A 153 -32.11 -5.84 26.21
N PRO A 154 -32.24 -7.12 25.80
CA PRO A 154 -32.75 -8.15 26.70
C PRO A 154 -31.73 -8.45 27.81
N PRO A 155 -32.17 -8.68 29.07
CA PRO A 155 -31.28 -8.99 30.18
C PRO A 155 -30.82 -10.46 30.06
N GLY A 156 -29.51 -10.70 29.93
CA GLY A 156 -28.97 -12.06 30.04
C GLY A 156 -27.74 -12.41 29.20
N GLN A 157 -27.27 -11.57 28.28
CA GLN A 157 -26.02 -11.89 27.57
C GLN A 157 -24.79 -11.52 28.41
N PRO A 158 -23.85 -12.47 28.61
CA PRO A 158 -22.58 -12.14 29.25
C PRO A 158 -21.85 -11.13 28.39
N VAL A 159 -21.44 -10.04 29.04
CA VAL A 159 -20.52 -9.05 28.47
C VAL A 159 -19.27 -9.80 28.05
N ARG A 160 -19.05 -9.96 26.73
CA ARG A 160 -17.73 -10.34 26.22
C ARG A 160 -16.80 -9.21 26.63
N ARG A 161 -16.07 -9.40 27.74
CA ARG A 161 -14.97 -8.54 28.14
C ARG A 161 -14.06 -8.40 26.93
N GLY A 162 -13.69 -7.16 26.64
CA GLY A 162 -12.95 -6.77 25.45
C GLY A 162 -11.77 -7.70 25.20
N ALA A 163 -11.53 -7.95 23.91
CA ALA A 163 -10.26 -8.50 23.46
C ALA A 163 -9.15 -7.73 24.18
N THR A 164 -8.41 -8.44 25.01
CA THR A 164 -7.25 -7.90 25.71
C THR A 164 -6.29 -7.47 24.60
N GLU A 165 -6.04 -6.18 24.46
CA GLU A 165 -5.00 -5.67 23.57
C GLU A 165 -3.71 -6.38 23.94
N GLN A 166 -3.27 -7.30 23.09
CA GLN A 166 -1.98 -7.96 23.28
C GLN A 166 -0.90 -6.86 23.21
N PRO A 167 0.11 -6.88 24.08
CA PRO A 167 1.17 -5.90 24.03
C PRO A 167 1.86 -5.97 22.66
N SER A 168 1.87 -4.85 21.94
CA SER A 168 2.49 -4.75 20.61
C SER A 168 3.99 -5.05 20.70
N THR A 169 4.46 -5.98 19.86
CA THR A 169 5.89 -6.28 19.77
C THR A 169 6.64 -5.10 19.12
N PRO A 170 7.96 -4.96 19.33
CA PRO A 170 8.75 -3.95 18.62
C PRO A 170 8.59 -4.03 17.09
N SER A 171 8.45 -5.24 16.54
CA SER A 171 8.18 -5.47 15.12
C SER A 171 6.84 -4.93 14.68
N ASP A 172 5.79 -5.06 15.50
CA ASP A 172 4.45 -4.53 15.17
C ASP A 172 4.45 -3.01 15.14
N LYS A 173 5.21 -2.37 16.03
CA LYS A 173 5.37 -0.91 16.04
C LYS A 173 6.10 -0.40 14.80
N LEU A 174 7.16 -1.09 14.37
CA LEU A 174 7.87 -0.77 13.13
C LEU A 174 6.95 -0.95 11.90
N LEU A 175 6.15 -2.01 11.88
CA LEU A 175 5.19 -2.24 10.80
C LEU A 175 4.10 -1.16 10.76
N ALA A 176 3.60 -0.73 11.91
CA ALA A 176 2.62 0.36 12.00
C ALA A 176 3.22 1.70 11.49
N GLN A 177 4.48 1.98 11.83
CA GLN A 177 5.20 3.14 11.31
C GLN A 177 5.41 3.08 9.80
N ASP A 178 5.82 1.93 9.26
CA ASP A 178 5.95 1.76 7.81
C ASP A 178 4.60 1.90 7.12
N THR A 179 3.54 1.33 7.69
CA THR A 179 2.16 1.48 7.19
C THR A 179 1.73 2.94 7.14
N GLN A 180 2.02 3.71 8.20
CA GLN A 180 1.72 5.14 8.21
C GLN A 180 2.53 5.91 7.15
N ALA A 181 3.81 5.59 6.98
CA ALA A 181 4.65 6.18 5.94
C ALA A 181 4.17 5.82 4.52
N ASN A 182 3.66 4.59 4.35
CA ASN A 182 3.03 4.13 3.11
C ASN A 182 1.80 4.97 2.78
N GLU A 183 0.85 5.05 3.71
CA GLU A 183 -0.44 5.74 3.52
C GLU A 183 -0.36 7.25 3.40
N THR A 184 0.78 7.84 3.78
CA THR A 184 1.01 9.29 3.72
C THR A 184 2.00 9.63 2.62
N LEU A 185 3.29 9.69 2.96
CA LEU A 185 4.35 10.20 2.10
C LEU A 185 4.47 9.40 0.81
N ARG A 186 4.55 8.07 0.89
CA ARG A 186 4.81 7.23 -0.30
C ARG A 186 3.61 7.21 -1.25
N ARG A 187 2.38 7.06 -0.74
CA ARG A 187 1.16 7.17 -1.55
C ARG A 187 1.03 8.56 -2.17
N GLN A 188 1.39 9.63 -1.48
CA GLN A 188 1.39 10.98 -2.06
C GLN A 188 2.30 11.07 -3.29
N MET A 189 3.52 10.53 -3.21
CA MET A 189 4.47 10.51 -4.33
C MET A 189 3.94 9.69 -5.51
N ILE A 190 3.33 8.54 -5.24
CA ILE A 190 2.72 7.67 -6.26
C ILE A 190 1.56 8.38 -6.97
N HIS A 191 0.63 8.98 -6.22
CA HIS A 191 -0.49 9.70 -6.80
C HIS A 191 -0.02 10.91 -7.63
N ALA A 192 1.00 11.65 -7.16
CA ALA A 192 1.58 12.74 -7.94
C ALA A 192 2.16 12.23 -9.28
N TYR A 193 2.90 11.12 -9.24
CA TYR A 193 3.46 10.53 -10.46
C TYR A 193 2.40 10.05 -11.44
N LEU A 194 1.38 9.31 -10.97
CA LEU A 194 0.31 8.77 -11.81
C LEU A 194 -0.58 9.87 -12.40
N ALA A 195 -0.72 11.00 -11.71
CA ALA A 195 -1.39 12.19 -12.24
C ALA A 195 -0.63 12.83 -13.42
N GLU A 196 0.69 12.84 -13.38
CA GLU A 196 1.55 13.41 -14.42
C GLU A 196 1.81 12.43 -15.58
N HIS A 197 1.67 11.12 -15.33
CA HIS A 197 1.97 10.06 -16.29
C HIS A 197 0.75 9.15 -16.51
N PRO A 198 -0.37 9.67 -17.04
CA PRO A 198 -1.49 8.83 -17.44
C PRO A 198 -1.00 7.82 -18.50
N GLY A 199 -1.36 6.55 -18.37
CA GLY A 199 -0.80 5.52 -19.25
C GLY A 199 0.42 4.78 -18.68
N ALA A 200 0.80 5.02 -17.42
CA ALA A 200 1.95 4.33 -16.81
C ALA A 200 1.75 2.81 -16.77
N THR A 201 2.80 2.07 -17.10
CA THR A 201 2.85 0.60 -17.03
C THR A 201 3.95 0.18 -16.05
N PRO A 202 3.90 -1.03 -15.47
CA PRO A 202 4.94 -1.49 -14.54
C PRO A 202 6.35 -1.31 -15.11
N ASN A 203 6.59 -1.75 -16.34
CA ASN A 203 7.90 -1.62 -17.01
C ASN A 203 8.45 -0.19 -17.07
N ARG A 204 7.59 0.84 -17.15
CA ARG A 204 8.02 2.23 -17.24
C ARG A 204 8.32 2.85 -15.88
N MET A 205 7.67 2.39 -14.82
CA MET A 205 7.71 3.07 -13.53
C MET A 205 8.37 2.28 -12.39
N THR A 206 8.57 0.96 -12.52
CA THR A 206 9.15 0.13 -11.44
C THR A 206 10.49 0.66 -10.96
N LYS A 207 11.41 1.03 -11.85
CA LYS A 207 12.70 1.62 -11.46
C LYS A 207 12.55 2.91 -10.67
N TRP A 208 11.68 3.81 -11.14
CA TRP A 208 11.38 5.06 -10.45
C TRP A 208 10.76 4.80 -9.08
N LEU A 209 9.76 3.90 -8.98
CA LEU A 209 9.09 3.59 -7.72
C LEU A 209 10.09 3.08 -6.68
N TYR A 210 10.93 2.12 -7.07
CA TYR A 210 11.90 1.53 -6.16
C TYR A 210 12.96 2.54 -5.72
N ARG A 211 13.48 3.37 -6.62
CA ARG A 211 14.48 4.39 -6.29
C ARG A 211 13.89 5.55 -5.48
N GLU A 212 12.83 6.16 -5.97
CA GLU A 212 12.32 7.42 -5.43
C GLU A 212 11.38 7.21 -4.24
N VAL A 213 10.52 6.19 -4.28
CA VAL A 213 9.48 5.98 -3.26
C VAL A 213 9.95 5.01 -2.17
N LEU A 214 10.50 3.86 -2.56
CA LEU A 214 10.93 2.82 -1.62
C LEU A 214 12.39 2.97 -1.14
N LYS A 215 13.13 3.93 -1.70
CA LYS A 215 14.55 4.19 -1.39
C LYS A 215 15.43 2.95 -1.53
N ALA A 216 15.12 2.12 -2.52
CA ALA A 216 15.83 0.90 -2.86
C ALA A 216 16.10 0.87 -4.37
N ASP A 217 17.05 1.70 -4.81
CA ASP A 217 17.44 1.78 -6.20
C ASP A 217 17.82 0.39 -6.74
N LEU A 218 17.15 -0.03 -7.81
CA LEU A 218 17.36 -1.34 -8.43
C LEU A 218 18.71 -1.42 -9.14
N ASP A 219 19.27 -0.27 -9.55
CA ASP A 219 20.54 -0.17 -10.26
C ASP A 219 21.73 0.04 -9.30
N ASP A 220 21.49 0.16 -7.97
CA ASP A 220 22.57 0.26 -6.97
C ASP A 220 23.18 -1.14 -6.67
N PRO A 221 24.45 -1.38 -7.05
CA PRO A 221 25.12 -2.66 -6.83
C PRO A 221 25.35 -2.97 -5.34
N TYR A 222 25.34 -1.95 -4.48
CA TYR A 222 25.55 -2.08 -3.04
C TYR A 222 24.24 -2.05 -2.25
N LEU A 223 23.09 -1.98 -2.91
CA LEU A 223 21.77 -2.15 -2.31
C LEU A 223 21.51 -1.15 -1.15
N GLY A 224 22.00 0.07 -1.28
CA GLY A 224 21.94 1.14 -0.28
C GLY A 224 22.98 1.02 0.84
N LEU A 225 23.75 -0.07 0.89
CA LEU A 225 24.73 -0.33 1.94
C LEU A 225 26.11 0.27 1.65
N GLY A 226 26.33 0.83 0.46
CA GLY A 226 27.65 1.35 0.06
C GLY A 226 28.24 2.34 1.08
N LYS A 227 27.43 3.26 1.60
CA LYS A 227 27.88 4.20 2.66
C LYS A 227 28.22 3.51 3.97
N LEU A 228 27.50 2.46 4.35
CA LEU A 228 27.75 1.75 5.61
C LEU A 228 28.99 0.85 5.50
N LEU A 229 29.20 0.25 4.32
CA LEU A 229 30.34 -0.61 4.02
C LEU A 229 31.65 0.18 3.78
N PHE A 230 31.57 1.36 3.16
CA PHE A 230 32.75 2.11 2.70
C PHE A 230 32.88 3.52 3.27
N GLY A 231 31.86 4.05 3.96
CA GLY A 231 31.83 5.45 4.43
C GLY A 231 32.78 5.79 5.57
N ASN A 232 33.30 4.76 6.27
CA ASN A 232 34.35 4.93 7.29
C ASN A 232 35.78 4.76 6.73
N GLN A 233 35.96 4.60 5.42
CA GLN A 233 37.30 4.65 4.83
C GLN A 233 37.77 6.10 4.70
N LEU A 234 38.10 6.72 5.84
CA LEU A 234 39.05 7.81 5.89
C LEU A 234 40.45 7.19 6.07
N THR A 235 41.32 7.51 5.10
CA THR A 235 42.79 7.37 5.09
C THR A 235 43.36 5.97 5.22
N ALA A 236 43.47 5.26 4.10
CA ALA A 236 44.71 4.58 3.78
C ALA A 236 45.11 5.08 2.38
N GLY A 237 46.19 5.86 2.33
CA GLY A 237 46.88 6.10 1.06
C GLY A 237 47.26 4.75 0.44
N GLU A 238 47.26 4.73 -0.88
CA GLU A 238 47.78 3.64 -1.71
C GLU A 238 47.05 2.29 -1.56
N ALA A 239 46.01 2.09 -2.36
CA ALA A 239 45.67 0.75 -2.84
C ALA A 239 45.90 0.75 -4.35
N GLY A 240 47.03 0.17 -4.72
CA GLY A 240 47.49 0.05 -6.09
C GLY A 240 46.50 -0.72 -6.95
N GLN A 241 46.41 -0.23 -8.18
CA GLN A 241 46.36 -1.02 -9.40
C GLN A 241 46.64 -2.53 -9.20
N VAL A 242 45.59 -3.35 -9.31
CA VAL A 242 45.69 -4.76 -9.71
C VAL A 242 44.51 -4.98 -10.67
N ALA A 243 44.70 -4.74 -11.97
CA ALA A 243 45.23 -5.68 -12.96
C ALA A 243 44.31 -6.89 -13.16
N ARG A 244 43.81 -6.97 -14.40
CA ARG A 244 43.11 -8.05 -15.12
C ARG A 244 43.09 -9.44 -14.49
#